data_AF-D8IDX2-F1
#
_entry.id   AF-D8IDX2-F1
#
_cell.length_a   1.000
_cell.length_b   1.000
_cell.length_c   1.000
_cell.angle_alpha   90.00
_cell.angle_beta   90.00
_cell.angle_gamma   90.00
#
_symmetry.space_group_name_H-M   'P 1'
#
loop_
_entity.id
_entity.type
_entity.pdbx_description
1 polymer ?
#
loop_
_entity_poly.entity_id
_entity_poly.type
_entity_poly.pdbx_seq_one_letter_code
_entity_poly.pdbx_strand_id
1 'polypeptide(L)'
;MRKVLFCLLISIGLFNFLNAQNITKGSQYSQNWASFINRKTIDMQGALYEGIPGGNLVLISGNSPFSLIKEYHFLGARSDTQVYYTHQVPLSYFYESAPALGVVLVEGYSLEGSKLTRYINYVDSYQSKLKKWEDNNIISSNNTKVAKPDAKWTEYPIPQPEDVNWADGSYAGELY
;
A
#
# COMPACT_ATOMS: atom_id res chain seq x y z
N MET A 1 -4.50 23.66 36.31
CA MET A 1 -4.98 23.01 35.07
C MET A 1 -3.85 22.51 34.16
N ARG A 2 -2.78 21.90 34.70
CA ARG A 2 -1.63 21.41 33.89
C ARG A 2 -1.56 19.88 33.79
N LYS A 3 -2.28 19.17 34.67
CA LYS A 3 -2.29 17.69 34.72
C LYS A 3 -3.29 17.05 33.75
N VAL A 4 -4.36 17.76 33.38
CA VAL A 4 -5.40 17.25 32.46
C VAL A 4 -4.90 17.20 31.01
N LEU A 5 -4.03 18.13 30.61
CA LEU A 5 -3.48 18.20 29.26
C LEU A 5 -2.55 17.01 28.94
N PHE A 6 -1.83 16.50 29.95
CA PHE A 6 -0.91 15.37 29.80
C PHE A 6 -1.65 14.05 29.57
N CYS A 7 -2.81 13.85 30.21
CA CYS A 7 -3.63 12.65 30.00
C CYS A 7 -4.26 12.60 28.60
N LEU A 8 -4.59 13.75 28.01
CA LEU A 8 -5.16 13.85 26.67
C LEU A 8 -4.13 13.60 25.55
N LEU A 9 -2.87 14.01 25.75
CA LEU A 9 -1.79 13.71 24.81
C LEU A 9 -1.38 12.23 24.86
N ILE A 10 -1.44 11.60 26.04
CA ILE A 10 -1.15 10.17 26.20
C ILE A 10 -2.27 9.30 25.59
N SER A 11 -3.54 9.71 25.68
CA SER A 11 -4.64 8.95 25.07
C SER A 11 -4.60 8.98 23.55
N ILE A 12 -4.31 10.13 22.92
CA ILE A 12 -4.17 10.24 21.45
C ILE A 12 -2.96 9.42 20.94
N GLY A 13 -1.87 9.35 21.73
CA GLY A 13 -0.73 8.47 21.43
C GLY A 13 -1.09 6.98 21.46
N LEU A 14 -1.86 6.55 22.47
CA LEU A 14 -2.24 5.13 22.64
C LEU A 14 -3.23 4.62 21.57
N PHE A 15 -4.14 5.47 21.08
CA PHE A 15 -5.04 5.08 19.97
C PHE A 15 -4.28 4.80 18.66
N ASN A 16 -3.16 5.48 18.43
CA ASN A 16 -2.33 5.22 17.24
C ASN A 16 -1.50 3.93 17.35
N PHE A 17 -1.10 3.53 18.56
CA PHE A 17 -0.36 2.26 18.76
C PHE A 17 -1.26 1.01 18.77
N LEU A 18 -2.54 1.13 19.14
CA LEU A 18 -3.48 0.00 19.13
C LEU A 18 -3.95 -0.40 17.72
N ASN A 19 -3.75 0.44 16.70
CA ASN A 19 -4.17 0.15 15.32
C ASN A 19 -3.19 -0.75 14.55
N ALA A 20 -1.98 -0.98 15.07
CA ALA A 20 -0.97 -1.82 14.41
C ALA A 20 -1.09 -3.32 14.72
N GLN A 21 -2.06 -3.73 15.57
CA GLN A 21 -2.22 -5.13 15.96
C GLN A 21 -3.50 -5.71 15.33
N ASN A 22 -3.33 -6.66 14.41
CA ASN A 22 -4.35 -7.54 13.79
C ASN A 22 -4.87 -7.18 12.39
N ILE A 23 -4.05 -6.59 11.51
CA ILE A 23 -4.32 -6.67 10.07
C ILE A 23 -3.96 -8.08 9.62
N THR A 24 -4.91 -8.99 9.74
CA THR A 24 -4.80 -10.36 9.25
C THR A 24 -6.01 -10.68 8.39
N LYS A 25 -5.84 -11.59 7.42
CA LYS A 25 -6.97 -12.14 6.66
C LYS A 25 -8.04 -12.80 7.54
N GLY A 26 -7.68 -13.18 8.77
CA GLY A 26 -8.58 -13.81 9.73
C GLY A 26 -9.50 -12.85 10.48
N SER A 27 -9.26 -11.54 10.44
CA SER A 27 -10.11 -10.57 11.16
C SER A 27 -11.53 -10.51 10.58
N GLN A 28 -12.52 -10.15 11.41
CA GLN A 28 -13.91 -10.00 10.95
C GLN A 28 -14.01 -8.96 9.83
N TYR A 29 -13.30 -7.84 9.95
CA TYR A 29 -13.22 -6.83 8.89
C TYR A 29 -12.70 -7.41 7.58
N SER A 30 -11.64 -8.24 7.64
CA SER A 30 -11.09 -8.86 6.44
C SER A 30 -12.06 -9.83 5.78
N GLN A 31 -12.79 -10.62 6.57
CA GLN A 31 -13.79 -11.54 6.07
C GLN A 31 -14.98 -10.80 5.45
N ASN A 32 -15.48 -9.75 6.12
CA ASN A 32 -16.55 -8.89 5.61
C ASN A 32 -16.15 -8.29 4.26
N TRP A 33 -14.96 -7.70 4.18
CA TRP A 33 -14.45 -7.10 2.95
C TRP A 33 -14.31 -8.13 1.82
N ALA A 34 -13.65 -9.26 2.08
CA ALA A 34 -13.45 -10.31 1.08
C ALA A 34 -14.78 -10.86 0.56
N SER A 35 -15.79 -10.98 1.43
CA SER A 35 -17.15 -11.37 1.03
C SER A 35 -17.85 -10.29 0.20
N PHE A 36 -17.73 -9.03 0.62
CA PHE A 36 -18.34 -7.88 -0.04
C PHE A 36 -17.81 -7.67 -1.46
N ILE A 37 -16.49 -7.75 -1.64
CA ILE A 37 -15.83 -7.42 -2.91
C ILE A 37 -15.91 -8.56 -3.94
N ASN A 38 -16.21 -9.79 -3.51
CA ASN A 38 -16.29 -10.94 -4.39
C ASN A 38 -17.31 -10.71 -5.53
N ARG A 39 -16.85 -10.90 -6.77
CA ARG A 39 -17.58 -10.66 -8.03
C ARG A 39 -18.01 -9.22 -8.27
N LYS A 40 -17.52 -8.25 -7.48
CA LYS A 40 -17.70 -6.84 -7.79
C LYS A 40 -16.59 -6.36 -8.71
N THR A 41 -16.93 -5.40 -9.56
CA THR A 41 -15.97 -4.76 -10.46
C THR A 41 -15.60 -3.38 -9.93
N ILE A 42 -14.31 -3.08 -9.90
CA ILE A 42 -13.76 -1.76 -9.59
C ILE A 42 -13.17 -1.21 -10.87
N ASP A 43 -13.59 -0.01 -11.27
CA ASP A 43 -12.89 0.77 -12.28
C ASP A 43 -11.82 1.63 -11.60
N MET A 44 -10.55 1.23 -11.72
CA MET A 44 -9.41 2.00 -11.26
C MET A 44 -8.85 2.87 -12.40
N GLN A 45 -9.57 3.94 -12.73
CA GLN A 45 -9.18 4.92 -13.77
C GLN A 45 -8.99 4.31 -15.17
N GLY A 46 -9.95 3.52 -15.63
CA GLY A 46 -9.95 2.84 -16.93
C GLY A 46 -9.36 1.43 -16.90
N ALA A 47 -8.91 0.96 -15.74
CA ALA A 47 -8.50 -0.42 -15.50
C ALA A 47 -9.55 -1.12 -14.65
N LEU A 48 -10.24 -2.09 -15.22
CA LEU A 48 -11.30 -2.85 -14.56
C LEU A 48 -10.70 -4.05 -13.83
N TYR A 49 -11.02 -4.14 -12.54
CA TYR A 49 -10.60 -5.22 -11.65
C TYR A 49 -11.81 -5.93 -11.06
N GLU A 50 -11.80 -7.26 -11.08
CA GLU A 50 -12.84 -8.07 -10.42
C GLU A 50 -12.32 -8.65 -9.10
N GLY A 51 -13.12 -8.55 -8.05
CA GLY A 51 -12.84 -9.23 -6.79
C GLY A 51 -13.07 -10.73 -6.89
N ILE A 52 -12.08 -11.51 -6.48
CA ILE A 52 -12.15 -12.99 -6.46
C ILE A 52 -12.27 -13.51 -5.02
N PRO A 53 -12.62 -14.80 -4.82
CA PRO A 53 -12.66 -15.39 -3.48
C PRO A 53 -11.35 -15.16 -2.71
N GLY A 54 -11.48 -14.73 -1.45
CA GLY A 54 -10.32 -14.34 -0.62
C GLY A 54 -9.94 -12.86 -0.71
N GLY A 55 -10.64 -12.06 -1.51
CA GLY A 55 -10.56 -10.60 -1.53
C GLY A 55 -9.54 -10.01 -2.49
N ASN A 56 -8.75 -10.84 -3.20
CA ASN A 56 -7.82 -10.37 -4.22
C ASN A 56 -8.59 -9.70 -5.38
N LEU A 57 -7.93 -8.80 -6.10
CA LEU A 57 -8.47 -8.13 -7.26
C LEU A 57 -7.66 -8.54 -8.50
N VAL A 58 -8.34 -8.99 -9.55
CA VAL A 58 -7.70 -9.43 -10.80
C VAL A 58 -8.10 -8.51 -11.94
N LEU A 59 -7.12 -8.08 -12.74
CA LEU A 59 -7.36 -7.26 -13.93
C LEU A 59 -8.19 -8.04 -14.96
N ILE A 60 -9.34 -7.51 -15.33
CA ILE A 60 -10.23 -8.10 -16.35
C ILE A 60 -10.23 -7.30 -17.67
N SER A 61 -9.97 -6.00 -17.61
CA SER A 61 -9.90 -5.14 -18.80
C SER A 61 -9.13 -3.85 -18.49
N GLY A 62 -8.57 -3.21 -19.51
CA GLY A 62 -7.97 -1.88 -19.38
C GLY A 62 -7.08 -1.51 -20.55
N ASN A 63 -6.77 -0.21 -20.65
CA ASN A 63 -5.83 0.29 -21.65
C ASN A 63 -4.40 -0.10 -21.26
N SER A 64 -3.60 -0.54 -22.24
CA SER A 64 -2.21 -0.98 -22.04
C SER A 64 -2.06 -2.06 -20.93
N PRO A 65 -2.76 -3.21 -21.05
CA PRO A 65 -2.85 -4.18 -19.96
C PRO A 65 -1.49 -4.75 -19.54
N PHE A 66 -0.47 -4.72 -20.41
CA PHE A 66 0.90 -5.17 -20.07
C PHE A 66 1.63 -4.25 -19.09
N SER A 67 1.19 -3.00 -18.95
CA SER A 67 1.72 -2.03 -17.98
C SER A 67 0.86 -1.95 -16.72
N LEU A 68 -0.28 -2.64 -16.69
CA LEU A 68 -1.19 -2.65 -15.55
C LEU A 68 -0.82 -3.76 -14.57
N ILE A 69 -1.09 -3.50 -13.29
CA ILE A 69 -1.00 -4.50 -12.23
C ILE A 69 -2.00 -5.61 -12.55
N LYS A 70 -1.51 -6.85 -12.67
CA LYS A 70 -2.33 -8.01 -13.04
C LYS A 70 -3.21 -8.49 -11.90
N GLU A 71 -2.65 -8.47 -10.70
CA GLU A 71 -3.33 -8.89 -9.49
C GLU A 71 -2.89 -8.02 -8.33
N TYR A 72 -3.87 -7.57 -7.55
CA TYR A 72 -3.66 -7.06 -6.22
C TYR A 72 -4.01 -8.16 -5.22
N HIS A 73 -3.02 -8.59 -4.43
CA HIS A 73 -3.24 -9.57 -3.39
C HIS A 73 -3.74 -8.86 -2.14
N PHE A 74 -4.89 -9.30 -1.63
CA PHE A 74 -5.44 -8.78 -0.39
C PHE A 74 -4.53 -9.17 0.78
N LEU A 75 -4.23 -8.23 1.68
CA LEU A 75 -3.47 -8.49 2.90
C LEU A 75 -4.36 -8.53 4.13
N GLY A 76 -5.38 -7.68 4.17
CA GLY A 76 -6.33 -7.60 5.28
C GLY A 76 -7.01 -6.25 5.32
N ALA A 77 -7.96 -6.11 6.25
CA ALA A 77 -8.71 -4.89 6.47
C ALA A 77 -8.39 -4.28 7.84
N ARG A 78 -8.27 -2.95 7.86
CA ARG A 78 -8.18 -2.12 9.08
C ARG A 78 -9.57 -1.85 9.66
N SER A 79 -10.57 -1.73 8.79
CA SER A 79 -11.98 -1.49 9.14
C SER A 79 -12.87 -2.05 8.03
N ASP A 80 -14.19 -1.92 8.15
CA ASP A 80 -15.13 -2.35 7.10
C ASP A 80 -14.94 -1.61 5.76
N THR A 81 -14.28 -0.44 5.77
CA THR A 81 -14.09 0.40 4.58
C THR A 81 -12.64 0.64 4.21
N GLN A 82 -11.67 0.25 5.04
CA GLN A 82 -10.24 0.48 4.81
C GLN A 82 -9.48 -0.83 4.75
N VAL A 83 -8.75 -1.03 3.65
CA VAL A 83 -8.09 -2.30 3.34
C VAL A 83 -6.71 -2.13 2.77
N TYR A 84 -5.95 -3.21 2.80
CA TYR A 84 -4.58 -3.27 2.30
C TYR A 84 -4.46 -4.29 1.18
N TYR A 85 -3.79 -3.87 0.12
CA TYR A 85 -3.41 -4.71 -1.00
C TYR A 85 -1.91 -4.66 -1.21
N THR A 86 -1.38 -5.71 -1.83
CA THR A 86 -0.01 -5.76 -2.29
C THR A 86 0.08 -6.21 -3.74
N HIS A 87 1.09 -5.72 -4.43
CA HIS A 87 1.43 -6.12 -5.79
C HIS A 87 2.94 -5.99 -5.99
N GLN A 88 3.46 -6.60 -7.06
CA GLN A 88 4.87 -6.52 -7.41
C GLN A 88 5.12 -5.51 -8.51
N VAL A 89 6.17 -4.71 -8.36
CA VAL A 89 6.68 -3.78 -9.38
C VAL A 89 8.18 -4.04 -9.58
N PRO A 90 8.68 -4.10 -10.81
CA PRO A 90 10.13 -4.23 -11.04
C PRO A 90 10.90 -3.05 -10.44
N LEU A 91 12.03 -3.33 -9.80
CA LEU A 91 12.91 -2.29 -9.24
C LEU A 91 13.40 -1.26 -10.28
N SER A 92 13.46 -1.66 -11.55
CA SER A 92 13.81 -0.79 -12.67
C SER A 92 12.80 0.35 -12.92
N TYR A 93 11.59 0.29 -12.32
CA TYR A 93 10.67 1.44 -12.31
C TYR A 93 11.14 2.58 -11.42
N PHE A 94 11.96 2.26 -10.40
CA PHE A 94 12.40 3.23 -9.40
C PHE A 94 13.87 3.63 -9.58
N TYR A 95 14.69 2.70 -10.06
CA TYR A 95 16.14 2.88 -10.14
C TYR A 95 16.68 2.39 -11.49
N GLU A 96 17.41 3.26 -12.19
CA GLU A 96 18.14 2.87 -13.39
C GLU A 96 19.21 1.82 -13.06
N SER A 97 19.51 0.94 -14.02
CA SER A 97 20.47 -0.16 -13.87
C SER A 97 20.13 -1.18 -12.78
N ALA A 98 18.95 -1.09 -12.16
CA ALA A 98 18.46 -2.13 -11.26
C ALA A 98 18.10 -3.42 -12.02
N PRO A 99 18.23 -4.58 -11.37
CA PRO A 99 17.77 -5.82 -11.96
C PRO A 99 16.25 -5.81 -12.15
N ALA A 100 15.74 -6.62 -13.06
CA ALA A 100 14.30 -6.84 -13.25
C ALA A 100 13.65 -7.66 -12.11
N LEU A 101 14.19 -7.57 -10.89
CA LEU A 101 13.62 -8.18 -9.69
C LEU A 101 12.38 -7.39 -9.28
N GLY A 102 11.28 -8.10 -9.01
CA GLY A 102 10.06 -7.52 -8.47
C GLY A 102 10.22 -7.18 -6.98
N VAL A 103 9.84 -5.97 -6.60
CA VAL A 103 9.62 -5.60 -5.20
C VAL A 103 8.14 -5.54 -4.89
N VAL A 104 7.82 -6.00 -3.68
CA VAL A 104 6.47 -6.00 -3.13
C VAL A 104 6.18 -4.61 -2.57
N LEU A 105 5.12 -3.97 -3.07
CA LEU A 105 4.59 -2.71 -2.54
C LEU A 105 3.31 -2.98 -1.75
N VAL A 106 3.00 -2.12 -0.79
CA VAL A 106 1.77 -2.21 0.00
C VAL A 106 1.01 -0.90 -0.13
N GLU A 107 -0.28 -1.00 -0.45
CA GLU A 107 -1.14 0.14 -0.66
C GLU A 107 -2.40 0.03 0.19
N GLY A 108 -2.83 1.17 0.71
CA GLY A 108 -4.12 1.30 1.37
C GLY A 108 -5.19 1.70 0.37
N TYR A 109 -6.41 1.23 0.60
CA TYR A 109 -7.60 1.66 -0.11
C TYR A 109 -8.73 1.93 0.86
N SER A 110 -9.47 3.02 0.66
CA SER A 110 -10.71 3.30 1.39
C SER A 110 -11.90 3.41 0.44
N LEU A 111 -13.03 2.82 0.83
CA LEU A 111 -14.27 2.88 0.08
C LEU A 111 -15.31 3.73 0.82
N GLU A 112 -15.77 4.79 0.18
CA GLU A 112 -16.85 5.65 0.66
C GLU A 112 -18.00 5.66 -0.35
N GLY A 113 -19.06 4.90 -0.06
CA GLY A 113 -20.09 4.59 -1.05
C GLY A 113 -19.49 3.75 -2.18
N SER A 114 -19.54 4.25 -3.41
CA SER A 114 -18.83 3.64 -4.55
C SER A 114 -17.42 4.18 -4.75
N LYS A 115 -17.04 5.29 -4.10
CA LYS A 115 -15.77 5.97 -4.40
C LYS A 115 -14.61 5.30 -3.70
N LEU A 116 -13.59 4.97 -4.48
CA LEU A 116 -12.35 4.37 -4.01
C LEU A 116 -11.25 5.43 -3.92
N THR A 117 -10.64 5.54 -2.74
CA THR A 117 -9.46 6.37 -2.49
C THR A 117 -8.26 5.46 -2.24
N ARG A 118 -7.10 5.76 -2.84
CA ARG A 118 -5.86 5.00 -2.73
C ARG A 118 -4.80 5.78 -1.97
N TYR A 119 -4.06 5.06 -1.14
CA TYR A 119 -2.99 5.57 -0.27
C TYR A 119 -1.71 4.80 -0.60
N ILE A 120 -0.82 5.46 -1.35
CA ILE A 120 0.46 4.89 -1.82
C ILE A 120 1.68 5.45 -1.08
N ASN A 121 1.48 6.50 -0.28
CA ASN A 121 2.53 7.11 0.52
C ASN A 121 2.74 6.32 1.81
N TYR A 122 3.96 6.36 2.32
CA TYR A 122 4.34 5.70 3.56
C TYR A 122 4.63 6.70 4.68
N VAL A 123 4.54 6.26 5.93
CA VAL A 123 4.86 7.06 7.12
C VAL A 123 6.36 7.35 7.22
N ASP A 124 6.72 8.42 7.93
CA ASP A 124 8.10 8.92 8.05
C ASP A 124 9.11 7.87 8.53
N SER A 125 8.68 6.95 9.38
CA SER A 125 9.54 5.88 9.90
C SER A 125 9.96 4.90 8.81
N TYR A 126 9.07 4.56 7.87
CA TYR A 126 9.41 3.76 6.70
C TYR A 126 10.24 4.56 5.70
N GLN A 127 9.85 5.81 5.42
CA GLN A 127 10.58 6.67 4.49
C GLN A 127 12.04 6.86 4.92
N SER A 128 12.29 6.98 6.23
CA SER A 128 13.64 7.07 6.80
C SER A 128 14.47 5.78 6.59
N LYS A 129 13.83 4.60 6.71
CA LYS A 129 14.48 3.30 6.43
C LYS A 129 14.84 3.19 4.95
N LEU A 130 13.90 3.52 4.06
CA LEU A 130 14.12 3.52 2.62
C LEU A 130 15.24 4.48 2.24
N LYS A 131 15.21 5.72 2.74
CA LYS A 131 16.26 6.70 2.50
C LYS A 131 17.63 6.20 2.95
N LYS A 132 17.74 5.61 4.13
CA LYS A 132 19.01 5.05 4.62
C LYS A 132 19.52 3.93 3.70
N TRP A 133 18.63 3.10 3.18
CA TRP A 133 19.01 2.09 2.19
C TRP A 133 19.45 2.76 0.88
N GLU A 134 18.72 3.75 0.37
CA GLU A 134 19.05 4.49 -0.85
C GLU A 134 20.42 5.18 -0.76
N ASP A 135 20.72 5.87 0.34
CA ASP A 135 22.00 6.57 0.55
C ASP A 135 23.20 5.61 0.40
N ASN A 136 23.02 4.34 0.76
CA ASN A 136 24.05 3.31 0.66
C ASN A 136 24.09 2.63 -0.72
N ASN A 137 22.97 2.56 -1.46
CA ASN A 137 22.83 1.70 -2.63
C ASN A 137 22.60 2.44 -3.95
N ILE A 138 22.23 3.71 -3.91
CA ILE A 138 21.78 4.50 -5.05
C ILE A 138 22.66 5.75 -5.20
N ILE A 139 22.91 6.13 -6.45
CA ILE A 139 23.52 7.41 -6.83
C ILE A 139 22.40 8.29 -7.37
N SER A 140 22.09 9.39 -6.66
CA SER A 140 21.08 10.35 -7.10
C SER A 140 21.75 11.52 -7.80
N SER A 141 21.36 11.81 -9.04
CA SER A 141 21.84 12.96 -9.82
C SER A 141 20.77 13.44 -10.78
N ASN A 142 20.49 14.74 -10.84
CA ASN A 142 19.58 15.37 -11.80
C ASN A 142 18.22 14.65 -11.96
N ASN A 143 17.54 14.36 -10.85
CA ASN A 143 16.27 13.60 -10.79
C ASN A 143 16.34 12.13 -11.23
N THR A 144 17.52 11.63 -11.56
CA THR A 144 17.75 10.22 -11.84
C THR A 144 18.28 9.53 -10.59
N LYS A 145 17.76 8.33 -10.32
CA LYS A 145 18.27 7.42 -9.29
C LYS A 145 18.89 6.22 -9.98
N VAL A 146 20.21 6.09 -9.91
CA VAL A 146 20.95 4.98 -10.54
C VAL A 146 21.42 4.01 -9.47
N ALA A 147 21.16 2.72 -9.64
CA ALA A 147 21.66 1.71 -8.73
C ALA A 147 23.19 1.56 -8.81
N LYS A 148 23.85 1.45 -7.65
CA LYS A 148 25.27 1.09 -7.60
C LYS A 148 25.43 -0.37 -8.06
N PRO A 149 26.57 -0.73 -8.68
CA PRO A 149 26.82 -2.11 -9.12
C PRO A 149 26.74 -3.16 -8.01
N ASP A 150 27.02 -2.78 -6.77
CA ASP A 150 27.06 -3.64 -5.59
C ASP A 150 25.86 -3.43 -4.64
N ALA A 151 24.78 -2.82 -5.13
CA ALA A 151 23.57 -2.56 -4.36
C ALA A 151 23.02 -3.83 -3.67
N LYS A 152 22.71 -3.70 -2.37
CA LYS A 152 22.22 -4.77 -1.49
C LYS A 152 20.70 -4.91 -1.62
N TRP A 153 20.25 -5.47 -2.74
CA TRP A 153 18.82 -5.67 -3.03
C TRP A 153 18.10 -6.58 -2.04
N THR A 154 18.81 -7.54 -1.44
CA THR A 154 18.27 -8.41 -0.38
C THR A 154 17.91 -7.66 0.90
N GLU A 155 18.42 -6.45 1.08
CA GLU A 155 18.16 -5.58 2.23
C GLU A 155 17.15 -4.46 1.89
N TYR A 156 16.56 -4.50 0.69
CA TYR A 156 15.56 -3.50 0.30
C TYR A 156 14.39 -3.51 1.29
N PRO A 157 14.01 -2.36 1.87
CA PRO A 157 12.97 -2.31 2.88
C PRO A 157 11.59 -2.53 2.24
N ILE A 158 10.99 -3.68 2.51
CA ILE A 158 9.64 -4.03 2.04
C ILE A 158 8.61 -3.40 3.00
N PRO A 159 7.71 -2.53 2.50
CA PRO A 159 6.70 -1.88 3.33
C PRO A 159 5.71 -2.91 3.90
N GLN A 160 5.19 -2.62 5.09
CA GLN A 160 4.14 -3.38 5.76
C GLN A 160 2.84 -2.57 5.81
N PRO A 161 1.67 -3.18 6.10
CA PRO A 161 0.40 -2.46 6.22
C PRO A 161 0.43 -1.26 7.19
N GLU A 162 1.16 -1.37 8.29
CA GLU A 162 1.37 -0.29 9.26
C GLU A 162 2.22 0.87 8.73
N ASP A 163 2.98 0.66 7.65
CA ASP A 163 3.79 1.71 7.03
C ASP A 163 2.96 2.60 6.11
N VAL A 164 1.73 2.21 5.72
CA VAL A 164 0.86 3.02 4.85
C VAL A 164 0.40 4.28 5.56
N ASN A 165 0.59 5.43 4.91
CA ASN A 165 0.13 6.71 5.39
C ASN A 165 -1.31 7.01 4.91
N TRP A 166 -2.25 6.97 5.85
CA TRP A 166 -3.67 7.25 5.60
C TRP A 166 -4.03 8.75 5.59
N ALA A 167 -3.06 9.66 5.75
CA ALA A 167 -3.33 11.09 5.81
C ALA A 167 -3.51 11.75 4.43
N ASP A 168 -2.96 11.14 3.38
CA ASP A 168 -2.96 11.71 2.02
C ASP A 168 -3.34 10.63 1.00
N GLY A 169 -4.64 10.59 0.70
CA GLY A 169 -5.24 9.68 -0.26
C GLY A 169 -5.64 10.41 -1.55
N SER A 170 -5.60 9.68 -2.66
CA SER A 170 -6.01 10.19 -3.97
C SER A 170 -7.15 9.36 -4.54
N TYR A 171 -8.04 10.00 -5.31
CA TYR A 171 -9.11 9.29 -6.01
C TYR A 171 -8.52 8.22 -6.92
N ALA A 172 -8.97 6.99 -6.76
CA ALA A 172 -8.42 5.83 -7.44
C ALA A 172 -9.42 5.16 -8.38
N GLY A 173 -10.72 5.43 -8.21
CA GLY A 173 -11.72 4.74 -8.98
C GLY A 173 -13.10 4.66 -8.32
N GLU A 174 -13.95 3.85 -8.93
CA GLU A 174 -15.31 3.59 -8.46
C GLU A 174 -15.65 2.10 -8.51
N LEU A 175 -16.42 1.65 -7.52
CA LEU A 175 -17.01 0.33 -7.41
C LEU A 175 -18.36 0.30 -8.14
N TYR A 176 -18.58 -0.72 -8.97
CA TYR A 176 -19.81 -0.99 -9.71
C TYR A 176 -20.57 -2.20 -9.15
#